data_AF-A0A7W0F1Y7-F1
#
_entry.id   AF-A0A7W0F1Y7-F1
#
_cell.length_a   1.000
_cell.length_b   1.000
_cell.length_c   1.000
_cell.angle_alpha   90.00
_cell.angle_beta   90.00
_cell.angle_gamma   90.00
#
_symmetry.space_group_name_H-M   'P 1'
#
loop_
_entity.id
_entity.type
_entity.pdbx_description
1 polymer ?
#
loop_
_entity_poly.entity_id
_entity_poly.type
_entity_poly.pdbx_seq_one_letter_code
_entity_poly.pdbx_strand_id
1 'polypeptide(L)'
;MIGITIDGKKVETEKDRTILEAALENGFDIPHLCWHPSLEPYASCRVCLVEVEKKGWKTLTTSCTYPVSEGLIIFTDSEKVVSARKVVISQLFSLAPEAEEIKKLARKYGAADVSRVAGKEPDNCIRCGLCIRVCKELIGREAIGFVNRGRARIPETPFLDENPACMACGACAYLCPTGRIKVKDGKAREIEVWHKKEELAACNKCGEKYASLKQVEEAKKKIKNDKLNEILNLCPACRKQRITENFKNTGGIDV
;
A
#
# COMPACT_ATOMS: atom_id res chain seq x y z
N MET A 1 10.89 21.40 15.58
CA MET A 1 11.55 20.13 15.24
C MET A 1 11.90 19.43 16.54
N ILE A 2 11.93 18.10 16.54
CA ILE A 2 12.24 17.25 17.70
C ILE A 2 13.54 16.50 17.40
N GLY A 3 14.44 16.43 18.38
CA GLY A 3 15.69 15.68 18.29
C GLY A 3 15.51 14.22 18.69
N ILE A 4 15.83 13.30 17.78
CA ILE A 4 15.89 11.86 18.07
C ILE A 4 17.24 11.28 17.64
N THR A 5 17.57 10.07 18.12
CA THR A 5 18.79 9.37 17.73
C THR A 5 18.42 8.03 17.11
N ILE A 6 18.87 7.77 15.88
CA ILE A 6 18.67 6.49 15.18
C ILE A 6 20.04 5.89 14.90
N ASP A 7 20.29 4.68 15.42
CA ASP A 7 21.56 3.95 15.24
C ASP A 7 22.80 4.81 15.57
N GLY A 8 22.70 5.59 16.65
CA GLY A 8 23.76 6.49 17.13
C GLY A 8 23.85 7.85 16.41
N LYS A 9 23.09 8.08 15.34
CA LYS A 9 23.05 9.35 14.61
C LYS A 9 21.91 10.23 15.09
N LYS A 10 22.21 11.48 15.46
CA LYS A 10 21.19 12.48 15.79
C LYS A 10 20.50 12.96 14.51
N VAL A 11 19.17 12.98 14.54
CA VAL A 11 18.33 13.46 13.45
C VAL A 11 17.23 14.36 13.99
N GLU A 12 16.78 15.30 13.17
CA GLU A 12 15.67 16.18 13.47
C GLU A 12 14.47 15.80 12.62
N THR A 13 13.28 15.86 13.21
CA THR A 13 12.04 15.57 12.50
C THR A 13 10.91 16.46 13.03
N GLU A 14 9.81 16.49 12.30
CA GLU A 14 8.60 17.20 12.71
C GLU A 14 7.95 16.51 13.91
N LYS A 15 7.25 17.33 14.70
CA LYS A 15 6.37 16.82 15.74
C LYS A 15 5.22 16.06 15.05
N ASP A 16 4.75 14.97 15.68
CA ASP A 16 3.64 14.12 15.20
C ASP A 16 3.98 13.11 14.08
N ARG A 17 5.25 13.00 13.69
CA ARG A 17 5.73 11.90 12.84
C ARG A 17 5.83 10.57 13.60
N THR A 18 5.70 9.48 12.89
CA THR A 18 6.06 8.15 13.38
C THR A 18 7.57 7.91 13.25
N ILE A 19 8.11 6.96 14.00
CA ILE A 19 9.54 6.57 13.87
C ILE A 19 9.85 6.16 12.43
N LEU A 20 8.94 5.46 11.75
CA LEU A 20 9.15 5.04 10.37
C LEU A 20 9.28 6.24 9.43
N GLU A 21 8.39 7.22 9.53
CA GLU A 21 8.44 8.42 8.68
C GLU A 21 9.71 9.22 8.93
N ALA A 22 10.03 9.48 10.21
CA ALA A 22 11.25 10.19 10.58
C ALA A 22 12.52 9.47 10.10
N ALA A 23 12.54 8.14 10.15
CA ALA A 23 13.64 7.32 9.64
C ALA A 23 13.78 7.46 8.11
N LEU A 24 12.69 7.31 7.35
CA LEU A 24 12.70 7.39 5.89
C LEU A 24 13.08 8.79 5.39
N GLU A 25 12.58 9.85 6.03
CA GLU A 25 12.93 11.25 5.72
C GLU A 25 14.42 11.54 5.93
N ASN A 26 15.06 10.83 6.87
CA ASN A 26 16.48 10.98 7.20
C ASN A 26 17.36 9.88 6.57
N GLY A 27 16.84 9.12 5.60
CA GLY A 27 17.63 8.15 4.82
C GLY A 27 17.91 6.81 5.51
N PHE A 28 17.20 6.48 6.59
CA PHE A 28 17.27 5.17 7.24
C PHE A 28 16.21 4.22 6.66
N ASP A 29 16.65 3.05 6.18
CA ASP A 29 15.77 2.03 5.63
C ASP A 29 15.26 1.08 6.73
N ILE A 30 14.01 1.27 7.16
CA ILE A 30 13.30 0.33 8.03
C ILE A 30 12.34 -0.49 7.15
N PRO A 31 12.45 -1.83 7.10
CA PRO A 31 11.62 -2.65 6.22
C PRO A 31 10.13 -2.59 6.62
N HIS A 32 9.26 -2.38 5.64
CA HIS A 32 7.82 -2.23 5.85
C HIS A 32 7.04 -2.81 4.66
N LEU A 33 5.88 -3.43 4.93
CA LEU A 33 5.04 -4.06 3.89
C LEU A 33 3.59 -3.60 3.93
N CYS A 34 3.09 -3.18 5.09
CA CYS A 34 1.69 -2.76 5.28
C CYS A 34 1.51 -1.26 5.51
N TRP A 35 2.56 -0.47 5.26
CA TRP A 35 2.56 0.98 5.40
C TRP A 35 2.61 1.62 4.01
N HIS A 36 1.91 2.75 3.86
CA HIS A 36 1.92 3.58 2.68
C HIS A 36 1.65 5.03 3.13
N PRO A 37 2.33 6.06 2.59
CA PRO A 37 2.24 7.43 3.10
C PRO A 37 0.84 8.04 3.00
N SER A 38 0.04 7.61 2.03
CA SER A 38 -1.35 8.08 1.85
C SER A 38 -2.38 7.30 2.66
N LEU A 39 -1.97 6.45 3.60
CA LEU A 39 -2.85 5.59 4.38
C LEU A 39 -2.47 5.70 5.87
N GLU A 40 -3.46 5.61 6.75
CA GLU A 40 -3.24 5.56 8.20
C GLU A 40 -2.23 4.45 8.62
N PRO A 41 -1.54 4.58 9.76
CA PRO A 41 -0.76 3.47 10.31
C PRO A 41 -1.62 2.25 10.74
N TYR A 42 -1.16 1.02 10.48
CA TYR A 42 -1.91 -0.22 10.82
C TYR A 42 -1.11 -1.30 11.56
N ALA A 43 0.22 -1.34 11.40
CA ALA A 43 1.14 -2.28 12.07
C ALA A 43 0.83 -3.79 11.94
N SER A 44 0.10 -4.24 10.91
CA SER A 44 -0.24 -5.66 10.76
C SER A 44 0.93 -6.56 10.40
N CYS A 45 1.84 -6.12 9.50
CA CYS A 45 2.93 -6.96 9.02
C CYS A 45 4.07 -7.15 10.02
N ARG A 46 4.23 -6.25 11.00
CA ARG A 46 5.29 -6.25 12.03
C ARG A 46 6.74 -6.35 11.51
N VAL A 47 7.01 -6.14 10.22
CA VAL A 47 8.38 -6.13 9.69
C VAL A 47 9.16 -4.90 10.18
N CYS A 48 8.45 -3.80 10.43
CA CYS A 48 8.99 -2.52 10.91
C CYS A 48 9.36 -2.49 12.42
N LEU A 49 9.56 -3.65 13.05
CA LEU A 49 9.95 -3.71 14.45
C LEU A 49 11.30 -3.00 14.65
N VAL A 50 11.40 -2.22 15.72
CA VAL A 50 12.61 -1.50 16.17
C VAL A 50 12.68 -1.57 17.69
N GLU A 51 13.88 -1.44 18.24
CA GLU A 51 14.06 -1.32 19.69
C GLU A 51 14.18 0.17 20.03
N VAL A 52 13.37 0.62 20.98
CA VAL A 52 13.35 2.00 21.45
C VAL A 52 13.82 2.03 22.89
N GLU A 53 14.73 2.93 23.19
CA GLU A 53 15.18 3.20 24.55
C GLU A 53 14.57 4.51 25.07
N LYS A 54 13.91 4.42 26.22
CA LYS A 54 13.33 5.57 26.92
C LYS A 54 13.64 5.47 28.40
N LYS A 55 14.34 6.47 28.95
CA LYS A 55 14.75 6.51 30.37
C LYS A 55 15.49 5.23 30.83
N GLY A 56 16.37 4.69 29.99
CA GLY A 56 17.14 3.46 30.25
C GLY A 56 16.39 2.14 30.02
N TRP A 57 15.09 2.18 29.69
CA TRP A 57 14.30 0.99 29.38
C TRP A 57 14.24 0.76 27.88
N LYS A 58 14.65 -0.43 27.43
CA LYS A 58 14.56 -0.85 26.04
C LYS A 58 13.31 -1.68 25.79
N THR A 59 12.53 -1.29 24.79
CA THR A 59 11.31 -2.00 24.39
C THR A 59 11.28 -2.23 22.88
N LEU A 60 10.78 -3.39 22.47
CA LEU A 60 10.56 -3.70 21.06
C LEU A 60 9.17 -3.17 20.66
N THR A 61 9.13 -2.32 19.64
CA THR A 61 7.89 -1.69 19.17
C THR A 61 7.86 -1.59 17.65
N THR A 62 6.71 -1.23 17.07
CA THR A 62 6.58 -1.00 15.63
C THR A 62 6.86 0.46 15.27
N SER A 63 7.81 0.70 14.37
CA SER A 63 8.16 2.06 13.99
C SER A 63 7.04 2.79 13.25
N CYS A 64 6.17 2.06 12.54
CA CYS A 64 5.14 2.66 11.70
C CYS A 64 3.95 3.26 12.45
N THR A 65 3.76 2.94 13.73
CA THR A 65 2.67 3.47 14.57
C THR A 65 3.18 4.22 15.80
N TYR A 66 4.47 4.14 16.11
CA TYR A 66 5.01 4.74 17.32
C TYR A 66 5.39 6.20 17.04
N PRO A 67 4.80 7.17 17.74
CA PRO A 67 5.09 8.59 17.55
C PRO A 67 6.48 8.96 18.08
N VAL A 68 7.18 9.84 17.38
CA VAL A 68 8.46 10.38 17.83
C VAL A 68 8.28 11.30 19.04
N SER A 69 9.26 11.31 19.93
CA SER A 69 9.30 12.21 21.09
C SER A 69 10.73 12.63 21.38
N GLU A 70 10.91 13.79 22.01
CA GLU A 70 12.24 14.37 22.26
C GLU A 70 13.15 13.43 23.05
N GLY A 71 14.40 13.31 22.59
CA GLY A 71 15.43 12.51 23.24
C GLY A 71 15.24 10.99 23.07
N LEU A 72 14.39 10.56 22.15
CA LEU A 72 14.14 9.14 21.91
C LEU A 72 15.30 8.50 21.14
N ILE A 73 15.76 7.33 21.59
CA ILE A 73 16.87 6.57 20.99
C ILE A 73 16.29 5.31 20.36
N ILE A 74 16.59 5.08 19.08
CA ILE A 74 16.09 3.99 18.25
C ILE A 74 17.27 3.14 17.76
N PHE A 75 17.11 1.83 17.87
CA PHE A 75 17.99 0.83 17.29
C PHE A 75 17.22 0.03 16.25
N THR A 76 17.70 0.03 15.00
CA THR A 76 17.02 -0.62 13.87
C THR A 76 17.60 -1.99 13.53
N ASP A 77 18.76 -2.33 14.09
CA ASP A 77 19.57 -3.53 13.78
C ASP A 77 20.05 -4.31 15.02
N SER A 78 19.53 -4.00 16.21
CA SER A 78 19.90 -4.75 17.43
C SER A 78 19.60 -6.25 17.30
N GLU A 79 20.32 -7.09 18.05
CA GLU A 79 20.16 -8.55 18.01
C GLU A 79 18.70 -8.99 18.22
N LYS A 80 17.98 -8.31 19.13
CA LYS A 80 16.55 -8.54 19.38
C LYS A 80 15.70 -8.17 18.17
N VAL A 81 15.97 -7.04 17.51
CA VAL A 81 15.24 -6.60 16.31
C VAL A 81 15.44 -7.58 15.17
N VAL A 82 16.69 -7.97 14.89
CA VAL A 82 17.02 -8.92 13.83
C VAL A 82 16.34 -10.27 14.08
N SER A 83 16.43 -10.79 15.32
CA SER A 83 15.80 -12.05 15.72
C SER A 83 14.27 -11.99 15.59
N ALA A 84 13.64 -10.92 16.04
CA ALA A 84 12.19 -10.74 15.94
C ALA A 84 11.72 -10.63 14.47
N ARG A 85 12.42 -9.84 13.65
CA ARG A 85 12.13 -9.71 12.21
C ARG A 85 12.27 -11.06 11.49
N LYS A 86 13.30 -11.86 11.82
CA LYS A 86 13.48 -13.20 11.25
C LYS A 86 12.26 -14.11 11.50
N VAL A 87 11.73 -14.11 12.72
CA VAL A 87 10.51 -14.87 13.05
C VAL A 87 9.30 -14.38 12.27
N VAL A 88 9.07 -13.05 12.23
CA VAL A 88 7.96 -12.45 11.48
C VAL A 88 8.06 -12.79 10.00
N ILE A 89 9.23 -12.62 9.39
CA ILE A 89 9.44 -12.86 7.97
C ILE A 89 9.25 -14.34 7.63
N SER A 90 9.69 -15.28 8.48
CA SER A 90 9.44 -16.71 8.29
C SER A 90 7.94 -17.03 8.26
N GLN A 91 7.13 -16.39 9.13
CA GLN A 91 5.66 -16.52 9.09
C GLN A 91 5.04 -15.89 7.85
N LEU A 92 5.56 -14.76 7.36
CA LEU A 92 5.08 -14.15 6.12
C LEU A 92 5.46 -14.99 4.90
N PHE A 93 6.64 -15.59 4.90
CA PHE A 93 7.14 -16.47 3.86
C PHE A 93 6.29 -17.74 3.74
N SER A 94 5.80 -18.31 4.85
CA SER A 94 4.89 -19.46 4.78
C SER A 94 3.54 -19.12 4.13
N LEU A 95 3.09 -17.86 4.19
CA LEU A 95 1.85 -17.42 3.56
C LEU A 95 2.04 -17.04 2.09
N ALA A 96 3.20 -16.46 1.76
CA ALA A 96 3.49 -15.90 0.45
C ALA A 96 4.91 -16.23 -0.03
N PRO A 97 5.23 -17.51 -0.23
CA PRO A 97 6.57 -17.95 -0.64
C PRO A 97 6.90 -17.49 -2.06
N GLU A 98 5.90 -17.20 -2.91
CA GLU A 98 6.12 -16.76 -4.29
C GLU A 98 6.27 -15.25 -4.46
N ALA A 99 5.99 -14.47 -3.41
CA ALA A 99 6.10 -13.02 -3.45
C ALA A 99 7.56 -12.58 -3.44
N GLU A 100 8.00 -11.84 -4.46
CA GLU A 100 9.40 -11.42 -4.60
C GLU A 100 9.89 -10.55 -3.43
N GLU A 101 9.06 -9.63 -2.93
CA GLU A 101 9.40 -8.82 -1.75
C GLU A 101 9.62 -9.67 -0.49
N ILE A 102 8.86 -10.75 -0.34
CA ILE A 102 9.01 -11.69 0.78
C ILE A 102 10.26 -12.55 0.58
N LYS A 103 10.56 -13.00 -0.65
CA LYS A 103 11.81 -13.70 -0.98
C LYS A 103 13.04 -12.82 -0.71
N LYS A 104 13.01 -11.52 -1.05
CA LYS A 104 14.08 -10.56 -0.75
C LYS A 104 14.31 -10.43 0.76
N LEU A 105 13.25 -10.22 1.53
CA LEU A 105 13.35 -10.13 2.99
C LEU A 105 13.83 -11.45 3.62
N ALA A 106 13.33 -12.60 3.15
CA ALA A 106 13.76 -13.90 3.64
C ALA A 106 15.25 -14.15 3.39
N ARG A 107 15.78 -13.76 2.21
CA ARG A 107 17.21 -13.79 1.91
C ARG A 107 18.01 -12.85 2.83
N LYS A 108 17.57 -11.59 2.98
CA LYS A 108 18.23 -10.56 3.81
C LYS A 108 18.38 -10.99 5.28
N TYR A 109 17.35 -11.63 5.85
CA TYR A 109 17.32 -12.00 7.27
C TYR A 109 17.61 -13.50 7.53
N GLY A 110 17.91 -14.29 6.50
CA GLY A 110 18.09 -15.74 6.61
C GLY A 110 16.86 -16.45 7.20
N ALA A 111 15.67 -16.06 6.75
CA ALA A 111 14.37 -16.44 7.32
C ALA A 111 13.55 -17.42 6.44
N ALA A 112 14.21 -18.14 5.53
CA ALA A 112 13.55 -19.08 4.59
C ALA A 112 13.15 -20.43 5.22
N ASP A 113 13.60 -20.71 6.45
CA ASP A 113 13.22 -21.94 7.15
C ASP A 113 11.78 -21.85 7.68
N VAL A 114 10.88 -22.60 7.04
CA VAL A 114 9.46 -22.72 7.38
C VAL A 114 9.13 -23.99 8.17
N SER A 115 10.14 -24.78 8.57
CA SER A 115 9.93 -26.04 9.32
C SER A 115 9.07 -25.88 10.58
N ARG A 116 9.02 -24.66 11.13
CA ARG A 116 8.25 -24.30 12.34
C ARG A 116 6.83 -23.82 12.07
N VAL A 117 6.42 -23.67 10.81
CA VAL A 117 5.11 -23.11 10.45
C VAL A 117 4.21 -24.21 9.87
N ALA A 118 3.57 -24.97 10.76
CA ALA A 118 2.55 -25.93 10.37
C ALA A 118 1.24 -25.21 9.96
N GLY A 119 0.81 -25.41 8.71
CA GLY A 119 -0.57 -25.16 8.30
C GLY A 119 -0.76 -24.49 6.93
N LYS A 120 -1.81 -24.96 6.24
CA LYS A 120 -2.49 -24.52 5.00
C LYS A 120 -1.61 -24.13 3.81
N GLU A 121 -2.05 -24.52 2.62
CA GLU A 121 -1.40 -24.10 1.37
C GLU A 121 -1.32 -22.56 1.28
N PRO A 122 -0.18 -22.02 0.82
CA PRO A 122 0.02 -20.59 0.70
C PRO A 122 -0.90 -19.99 -0.37
N ASP A 123 -1.61 -18.93 -0.01
CA ASP A 123 -2.47 -18.17 -0.94
C ASP A 123 -1.84 -16.85 -1.41
N ASN A 124 -0.57 -16.65 -1.08
CA ASN A 124 0.22 -15.46 -1.38
C ASN A 124 -0.34 -14.14 -0.83
N CYS A 125 -1.13 -14.15 0.26
CA CYS A 125 -1.50 -12.92 0.98
C CYS A 125 -1.03 -12.91 2.44
N ILE A 126 -0.19 -11.93 2.75
CA ILE A 126 0.34 -11.67 4.10
C ILE A 126 -0.64 -10.97 5.05
N ARG A 127 -1.92 -10.87 4.68
CA ARG A 127 -2.99 -10.22 5.47
C ARG A 127 -2.68 -8.77 5.88
N CYS A 128 -1.91 -8.04 5.07
CA CYS A 128 -1.48 -6.67 5.38
C CYS A 128 -2.65 -5.69 5.50
N GLY A 129 -3.76 -5.93 4.79
CA GLY A 129 -4.95 -5.07 4.79
C GLY A 129 -4.86 -3.86 3.85
N LEU A 130 -3.74 -3.64 3.15
CA LEU A 130 -3.58 -2.50 2.23
C LEU A 130 -4.70 -2.41 1.19
N CYS A 131 -5.13 -3.55 0.63
CA CYS A 131 -6.23 -3.58 -0.34
C CYS A 131 -7.56 -3.06 0.23
N ILE A 132 -7.91 -3.47 1.44
CA ILE A 132 -9.15 -3.04 2.13
C ILE A 132 -9.05 -1.55 2.46
N ARG A 133 -7.90 -1.15 2.97
CA ARG A 133 -7.65 0.21 3.44
C ARG A 133 -7.64 1.22 2.30
N VAL A 134 -7.00 0.92 1.16
CA VAL A 134 -7.11 1.80 -0.02
C VAL A 134 -8.53 1.88 -0.54
N CYS A 135 -9.27 0.77 -0.54
CA CYS A 135 -10.66 0.75 -0.99
C CYS A 135 -11.57 1.61 -0.09
N LYS A 136 -11.30 1.64 1.21
CA LYS A 136 -12.04 2.42 2.20
C LYS A 136 -11.57 3.87 2.29
N GLU A 137 -10.31 4.08 2.64
CA GLU A 137 -9.75 5.38 3.04
C GLU A 137 -9.52 6.31 1.84
N LEU A 138 -9.08 5.78 0.69
CA LEU A 138 -8.74 6.60 -0.49
C LEU A 138 -9.81 6.56 -1.58
N ILE A 139 -10.33 5.39 -1.89
CA ILE A 139 -11.34 5.23 -2.94
C ILE A 139 -12.76 5.52 -2.42
N GLY A 140 -13.01 5.27 -1.13
CA GLY A 140 -14.30 5.58 -0.48
C GLY A 140 -15.43 4.61 -0.85
N ARG A 141 -15.12 3.35 -1.14
CA ARG A 141 -16.11 2.35 -1.59
C ARG A 141 -16.40 1.24 -0.62
N GLU A 142 -15.44 0.91 0.25
CA GLU A 142 -15.56 -0.17 1.24
C GLU A 142 -16.06 -1.50 0.64
N ALA A 143 -15.68 -1.79 -0.62
CA ALA A 143 -16.20 -2.93 -1.36
C ALA A 143 -15.64 -4.28 -0.91
N ILE A 144 -14.51 -4.27 -0.19
CA ILE A 144 -13.81 -5.46 0.31
C ILE A 144 -13.48 -5.29 1.78
N GLY A 145 -13.48 -6.38 2.53
CA GLY A 145 -13.24 -6.42 3.98
C GLY A 145 -12.49 -7.67 4.40
N PHE A 146 -12.27 -7.84 5.70
CA PHE A 146 -11.75 -9.09 6.24
C PHE A 146 -12.91 -10.01 6.64
N VAL A 147 -12.85 -11.26 6.20
CA VAL A 147 -13.72 -12.34 6.67
C VAL A 147 -12.92 -13.32 7.54
N ASN A 148 -13.62 -14.16 8.30
CA ASN A 148 -13.04 -15.10 9.27
C ASN A 148 -12.21 -14.44 10.40
N ARG A 149 -11.58 -15.26 11.25
CA ARG A 149 -10.74 -14.83 12.38
C ARG A 149 -9.47 -15.70 12.48
N GLY A 150 -8.49 -15.22 13.26
CA GLY A 150 -7.24 -15.94 13.49
C GLY A 150 -6.48 -16.24 12.20
N ARG A 151 -5.94 -17.46 12.09
CA ARG A 151 -5.18 -17.92 10.91
C ARG A 151 -6.02 -17.97 9.63
N ALA A 152 -7.33 -18.14 9.75
CA ALA A 152 -8.24 -18.22 8.60
C ALA A 152 -8.69 -16.85 8.08
N ARG A 153 -8.32 -15.75 8.75
CA ARG A 153 -8.69 -14.38 8.36
C ARG A 153 -8.14 -14.06 6.98
N ILE A 154 -8.99 -13.69 6.01
CA ILE A 154 -8.59 -13.34 4.64
C ILE A 154 -9.30 -12.07 4.18
N PRO A 155 -8.68 -11.24 3.31
CA PRO A 155 -9.39 -10.21 2.58
C PRO A 155 -10.34 -10.85 1.56
N GLU A 156 -11.60 -10.41 1.55
CA GLU A 156 -12.66 -10.93 0.69
C GLU A 156 -13.81 -9.93 0.52
N THR A 157 -14.66 -10.17 -0.47
CA THR A 157 -15.94 -9.51 -0.73
C THR A 157 -17.04 -9.98 0.24
N PRO A 158 -18.04 -9.13 0.55
CA PRO A 158 -19.24 -9.57 1.25
C PRO A 158 -19.92 -10.74 0.53
N PHE A 159 -20.36 -11.76 1.28
CA PHE A 159 -21.04 -12.95 0.75
C PHE A 159 -20.23 -13.81 -0.25
N LEU A 160 -18.93 -13.55 -0.44
CA LEU A 160 -18.06 -14.27 -1.38
C LEU A 160 -18.52 -14.12 -2.85
N ASP A 161 -19.10 -12.97 -3.19
CA ASP A 161 -19.65 -12.69 -4.52
C ASP A 161 -19.26 -11.28 -5.00
N GLU A 162 -19.53 -10.98 -6.27
CA GLU A 162 -19.30 -9.66 -6.84
C GLU A 162 -19.99 -8.58 -6.00
N ASN A 163 -19.20 -7.59 -5.55
CA ASN A 163 -19.74 -6.43 -4.86
C ASN A 163 -19.97 -5.26 -5.85
N PRO A 164 -21.21 -4.79 -6.05
CA PRO A 164 -21.53 -3.66 -6.92
C PRO A 164 -20.79 -2.36 -6.57
N ALA A 165 -20.40 -2.19 -5.30
CA ALA A 165 -19.60 -1.04 -4.85
C ALA A 165 -18.17 -1.02 -5.46
N CYS A 166 -17.66 -2.17 -5.93
CA CYS A 166 -16.35 -2.23 -6.58
C CYS A 166 -16.45 -1.71 -8.02
N MET A 167 -15.71 -0.64 -8.36
CA MET A 167 -15.58 -0.16 -9.75
C MET A 167 -14.44 -0.80 -10.52
N ALA A 168 -13.77 -1.84 -10.01
CA ALA A 168 -12.56 -2.39 -10.61
C ALA A 168 -11.45 -1.34 -10.89
N CYS A 169 -11.22 -0.40 -9.98
CA CYS A 169 -10.22 0.66 -10.18
C CYS A 169 -8.76 0.16 -10.15
N GLY A 170 -8.51 -1.04 -9.60
CA GLY A 170 -7.18 -1.65 -9.55
C GLY A 170 -6.24 -1.12 -8.46
N ALA A 171 -6.66 -0.14 -7.66
CA ALA A 171 -5.82 0.44 -6.59
C ALA A 171 -5.35 -0.63 -5.56
N CYS A 172 -6.19 -1.62 -5.28
CA CYS A 172 -5.84 -2.74 -4.40
C CYS A 172 -4.75 -3.64 -4.99
N ALA A 173 -4.69 -3.80 -6.31
CA ALA A 173 -3.64 -4.55 -6.99
C ALA A 173 -2.31 -3.79 -6.98
N TYR A 174 -2.36 -2.49 -7.24
CA TYR A 174 -1.19 -1.62 -7.23
C TYR A 174 -0.47 -1.62 -5.87
N LEU A 175 -1.22 -1.60 -4.78
CA LEU A 175 -0.65 -1.61 -3.42
C LEU A 175 -0.38 -3.01 -2.85
N CYS A 176 -0.62 -4.09 -3.61
CA CYS A 176 -0.44 -5.44 -3.10
C CYS A 176 1.06 -5.79 -3.03
N PRO A 177 1.67 -5.89 -1.83
CA PRO A 177 3.12 -6.12 -1.72
C PRO A 177 3.54 -7.52 -2.19
N THR A 178 2.58 -8.44 -2.30
CA THR A 178 2.83 -9.83 -2.72
C THR A 178 2.44 -10.10 -4.17
N GLY A 179 1.78 -9.16 -4.85
CA GLY A 179 1.25 -9.39 -6.19
C GLY A 179 0.12 -10.44 -6.27
N ARG A 180 -0.54 -10.80 -5.16
CA ARG A 180 -1.70 -11.72 -5.17
C ARG A 180 -2.84 -11.20 -6.03
N ILE A 181 -3.12 -9.90 -5.93
CA ILE A 181 -4.23 -9.26 -6.63
C ILE A 181 -3.73 -8.84 -8.01
N LYS A 182 -4.31 -9.41 -9.06
CA LYS A 182 -3.95 -9.13 -10.46
C LYS A 182 -5.12 -8.48 -11.19
N VAL A 183 -4.83 -7.48 -12.00
CA VAL A 183 -5.80 -6.83 -12.90
C VAL A 183 -5.48 -7.30 -14.31
N LYS A 184 -6.49 -7.83 -15.01
CA LYS A 184 -6.38 -8.20 -16.42
C LYS A 184 -7.31 -7.33 -17.23
N ASP A 185 -6.76 -6.59 -18.18
CA ASP A 185 -7.52 -5.73 -19.09
C ASP A 185 -7.60 -6.38 -20.47
N GLY A 186 -8.82 -6.59 -20.98
CA GLY A 186 -9.07 -7.14 -22.32
C GLY A 186 -10.36 -6.57 -22.93
N LYS A 187 -11.37 -7.42 -23.13
CA LYS A 187 -12.73 -6.93 -23.47
C LYS A 187 -13.33 -6.10 -22.34
N ALA A 188 -13.17 -6.60 -21.12
CA ALA A 188 -13.49 -5.96 -19.85
C ALA A 188 -12.25 -6.04 -18.94
N ARG A 189 -12.27 -5.28 -17.85
CA ARG A 189 -11.33 -5.43 -16.74
C ARG A 189 -11.81 -6.52 -15.79
N GLU A 190 -10.92 -7.43 -15.43
CA GLU A 190 -11.20 -8.53 -14.52
C GLU A 190 -10.24 -8.50 -13.33
N ILE A 191 -10.80 -8.65 -12.12
CA ILE A 191 -10.06 -8.83 -10.87
C ILE A 191 -10.60 -10.10 -10.20
N GLU A 192 -10.00 -11.24 -10.56
CA GLU A 192 -10.48 -12.59 -10.22
C GLU A 192 -10.69 -12.79 -8.72
N VAL A 193 -9.76 -12.31 -7.90
CA VAL A 193 -9.82 -12.46 -6.43
C VAL A 193 -11.01 -11.74 -5.79
N TRP A 194 -11.69 -10.84 -6.50
CA TRP A 194 -12.88 -10.13 -6.03
C TRP A 194 -14.13 -10.44 -6.85
N HIS A 195 -14.10 -11.50 -7.67
CA HIS A 195 -15.19 -11.90 -8.55
C HIS A 195 -15.68 -10.76 -9.46
N LYS A 196 -14.80 -9.81 -9.79
CA LYS A 196 -15.20 -8.55 -10.42
C LYS A 196 -14.88 -8.53 -11.90
N LYS A 197 -15.88 -8.22 -12.72
CA LYS A 197 -15.75 -7.89 -14.13
C LYS A 197 -16.41 -6.55 -14.42
N GLU A 198 -15.72 -5.66 -15.12
CA GLU A 198 -16.21 -4.31 -15.40
C GLU A 198 -15.79 -3.83 -16.78
N GLU A 199 -16.70 -3.17 -17.50
CA GLU A 199 -16.39 -2.63 -18.81
C GLU A 199 -15.33 -1.52 -18.74
N LEU A 200 -14.58 -1.35 -19.82
CA LEU A 200 -13.54 -0.34 -19.93
C LEU A 200 -14.03 0.84 -20.76
N ALA A 201 -13.79 2.05 -20.28
CA ALA A 201 -14.01 3.28 -21.04
C ALA A 201 -12.98 3.37 -22.18
N ALA A 202 -13.46 3.73 -23.38
CA ALA A 202 -12.65 4.01 -24.55
C ALA A 202 -12.37 5.50 -24.68
N CYS A 203 -11.17 5.86 -25.11
CA CYS A 203 -10.77 7.25 -25.33
C CYS A 203 -11.49 7.86 -26.52
N ASN A 204 -12.13 9.02 -26.36
CA ASN A 204 -12.80 9.71 -27.47
C ASN A 204 -11.85 10.20 -28.58
N LYS A 205 -10.54 10.33 -28.30
CA LYS A 205 -9.54 10.78 -29.30
C LYS A 205 -8.89 9.61 -30.06
N CYS A 206 -8.52 8.54 -29.36
CA CYS A 206 -7.72 7.44 -29.95
C CYS A 206 -8.37 6.05 -29.86
N GLY A 207 -9.54 5.91 -29.23
CA GLY A 207 -10.22 4.63 -29.05
C GLY A 207 -9.63 3.70 -27.98
N GLU A 208 -8.44 4.02 -27.45
CA GLU A 208 -7.74 3.19 -26.47
C GLU A 208 -8.54 3.02 -25.17
N LYS A 209 -8.59 1.80 -24.64
CA LYS A 209 -9.21 1.49 -23.35
C LYS A 209 -8.27 1.85 -22.21
N TYR A 210 -8.72 2.63 -21.23
CA TYR A 210 -7.80 3.22 -20.24
C TYR A 210 -8.22 3.14 -18.78
N ALA A 211 -9.51 2.96 -18.49
CA ALA A 211 -10.02 2.87 -17.13
C ALA A 211 -11.35 2.11 -17.11
N SER A 212 -11.78 1.62 -15.95
CA SER A 212 -13.12 1.06 -15.84
C SER A 212 -14.19 2.13 -16.06
N LEU A 213 -15.26 1.75 -16.73
CA LEU A 213 -16.34 2.66 -17.10
C LEU A 213 -16.96 3.30 -15.85
N LYS A 214 -17.31 2.49 -14.85
CA LYS A 214 -17.80 2.98 -13.55
C LYS A 214 -16.88 4.00 -12.89
N GLN A 215 -15.55 3.80 -12.96
CA GLN A 215 -14.61 4.76 -12.38
C GLN A 215 -14.68 6.13 -13.09
N VAL A 216 -14.82 6.13 -14.42
CA VAL A 216 -14.94 7.38 -15.20
C VAL A 216 -16.28 8.06 -14.93
N GLU A 217 -17.37 7.31 -14.92
CA GLU A 217 -18.72 7.84 -14.66
C GLU A 217 -18.83 8.48 -13.28
N GLU A 218 -18.26 7.85 -12.26
CA GLU A 218 -18.31 8.37 -10.90
C GLU A 218 -17.39 9.57 -10.70
N ALA A 219 -16.24 9.60 -11.38
CA ALA A 219 -15.39 10.79 -11.41
C ALA A 219 -16.16 11.98 -12.02
N LYS A 220 -16.91 11.76 -13.11
CA LYS A 220 -17.74 12.82 -13.71
C LYS A 220 -18.84 13.33 -12.77
N LYS A 221 -19.50 12.44 -12.03
CA LYS A 221 -20.54 12.82 -11.05
C LYS A 221 -19.99 13.76 -9.95
N LYS A 222 -18.70 13.64 -9.60
CA LYS A 222 -18.05 14.48 -8.58
C LYS A 222 -17.59 15.83 -9.14
N ILE A 223 -17.27 15.93 -10.43
CA ILE A 223 -16.75 17.15 -11.05
C ILE A 223 -17.90 17.98 -11.64
N LYS A 224 -18.23 19.10 -10.98
CA LYS A 224 -19.25 20.08 -11.43
C LYS A 224 -18.73 21.04 -12.51
N ASN A 225 -17.87 20.57 -13.41
CA ASN A 225 -17.28 21.38 -14.47
C ASN A 225 -17.23 20.58 -15.77
N ASP A 226 -18.01 21.02 -16.76
CA ASP A 226 -18.19 20.30 -18.02
C ASP A 226 -16.89 20.20 -18.83
N LYS A 227 -16.05 21.24 -18.82
CA LYS A 227 -14.75 21.21 -19.50
C LYS A 227 -13.80 20.17 -18.89
N LEU A 228 -13.85 19.98 -17.57
CA LEU A 228 -13.08 18.93 -16.91
C LEU A 228 -13.68 17.54 -17.16
N ASN A 229 -15.00 17.42 -17.28
CA ASN A 229 -15.67 16.16 -17.62
C ASN A 229 -15.32 15.67 -19.03
N GLU A 230 -15.12 16.57 -20.00
CA GLU A 230 -14.61 16.19 -21.32
C GLU A 230 -13.21 15.60 -21.26
N ILE A 231 -12.35 16.12 -20.39
CA ILE A 231 -10.99 15.62 -20.19
C ILE A 231 -11.01 14.22 -19.57
N LEU A 232 -12.05 13.88 -18.82
CA LEU A 232 -12.25 12.53 -18.28
C LEU A 232 -12.54 11.48 -19.36
N ASN A 233 -12.99 11.85 -20.55
CA ASN A 233 -13.21 10.95 -21.70
C ASN A 233 -11.92 10.64 -22.49
N LEU A 234 -10.80 11.25 -22.10
CA LEU A 234 -9.51 11.06 -22.75
C LEU A 234 -8.64 10.14 -21.89
N CYS A 235 -7.93 9.22 -22.55
CA CYS A 235 -6.89 8.43 -21.90
C CYS A 235 -5.77 9.34 -21.37
N PRO A 236 -4.94 8.87 -20.40
CA PRO A 236 -3.88 9.68 -19.82
C PRO A 236 -2.93 10.33 -20.84
N ALA A 237 -2.60 9.62 -21.93
CA ALA A 237 -1.74 10.14 -22.99
C ALA A 237 -2.40 11.30 -23.76
N CYS A 238 -3.64 11.12 -24.24
CA CYS A 238 -4.38 12.17 -24.95
C CYS A 238 -4.73 13.35 -24.05
N ARG A 239 -4.99 13.10 -22.76
CA ARG A 239 -5.18 14.15 -21.76
C ARG A 239 -3.93 15.02 -21.64
N LYS A 240 -2.75 14.40 -21.51
CA LYS A 240 -1.47 15.13 -21.43
C LYS A 240 -1.25 16.00 -22.67
N GLN A 241 -1.49 15.47 -23.87
CA GLN A 241 -1.38 16.23 -25.12
C GLN A 241 -2.29 17.47 -25.15
N ARG A 242 -3.58 17.31 -24.82
CA ARG A 242 -4.55 18.41 -24.80
C ARG A 242 -4.15 19.51 -23.82
N ILE A 243 -3.63 19.13 -22.64
CA ILE A 243 -3.14 20.11 -21.66
C ILE A 243 -1.93 20.87 -22.23
N THR A 244 -0.95 20.17 -22.81
CA THR A 244 0.21 20.79 -23.44
C THR A 244 -0.17 21.73 -24.59
N GLU A 245 -1.15 21.36 -25.43
CA GLU A 245 -1.68 22.18 -26.51
C GLU A 245 -2.35 23.46 -25.96
N ASN A 246 -3.14 23.35 -24.90
CA ASN A 246 -3.76 24.50 -24.24
C ASN A 246 -2.71 25.45 -23.63
N PHE A 247 -1.67 24.91 -22.99
CA PHE A 247 -0.57 25.72 -22.44
C PHE A 247 0.21 26.48 -23.51
N LYS A 248 0.42 25.88 -24.70
CA LYS A 248 1.04 26.56 -25.85
C LYS A 248 0.16 27.68 -26.40
N ASN A 249 -1.16 27.52 -26.34
CA ASN A 249 -2.12 28.47 -26.89
C ASN A 249 -2.46 29.65 -25.96
N THR A 250 -2.24 29.53 -24.65
CA THR A 250 -2.52 30.62 -23.69
C THR A 250 -1.38 31.63 -23.51
N GLY A 251 -0.20 31.38 -24.09
CA GLY A 251 1.00 32.17 -23.82
C GLY A 251 1.49 31.98 -22.38
N GLY A 252 2.80 31.94 -22.16
CA GLY A 252 3.36 31.83 -20.82
C GLY A 252 2.79 32.92 -19.90
N ILE A 253 2.24 32.53 -18.76
CA ILE A 253 2.12 33.45 -17.65
C ILE A 253 3.50 33.48 -17.01
N ASP A 254 4.23 34.58 -17.19
CA ASP A 254 5.35 34.94 -16.32
C ASP A 254 4.82 35.09 -14.90
N VAL A 255 5.18 34.14 -14.03
CA VAL A 255 5.33 34.37 -12.58
C VAL A 255 6.52 33.57 -12.08
#